data_AF-A0A0Q5DZC9-F1
#
_entry.id   AF-A0A0Q5DZC9-F1
#
_cell.length_a   1.000
_cell.length_b   1.000
_cell.length_c   1.000
_cell.angle_alpha   90.00
_cell.angle_beta   90.00
_cell.angle_gamma   90.00
#
_symmetry.space_group_name_H-M   'P 1'
#
loop_
_entity.id
_entity.type
_entity.pdbx_description
1 polymer ?
#
loop_
_entity_poly.entity_id
_entity_poly.type
_entity_poly.pdbx_seq_one_letter_code
_entity_poly.pdbx_strand_id
1 'polypeptide(L)'
;MPRQCFDDAGKRFVLPRPDILRALAQQESSGACIARHPVNSNGTYDIGCMGINSSWLPTLHRQFGITEQDLLEPCTNVHVGAWIFAKNLRRFGDTWQAVGAYNAASESKRMEYAWKIYRHLNAAR
;
A
#
# COMPACT_ATOMS: atom_id res chain seq x y z
N MET A 1 13.93 2.45 4.90
CA MET A 1 13.62 1.25 4.11
C MET A 1 14.45 1.25 2.82
N PRO A 2 15.00 0.12 2.37
CA PRO A 2 15.82 0.08 1.16
C PRO A 2 15.01 0.44 -0.09
N ARG A 3 15.54 1.35 -0.91
CA ARG A 3 14.95 1.74 -2.20
C ARG A 3 14.66 0.54 -3.11
N GLN A 4 15.50 -0.50 -3.02
CA GLN A 4 15.44 -1.69 -3.85
C GLN A 4 14.12 -2.46 -3.71
N CYS A 5 13.51 -2.56 -2.52
CA CYS A 5 12.23 -3.25 -2.35
C CYS A 5 11.14 -2.61 -3.23
N PHE A 6 11.12 -1.28 -3.33
CA PHE A 6 10.14 -0.55 -4.14
C PHE A 6 10.37 -0.74 -5.63
N ASP A 7 11.64 -0.66 -6.07
CA ASP A 7 12.00 -0.83 -7.47
C ASP A 7 11.68 -2.26 -7.94
N ASP A 8 11.95 -3.27 -7.12
CA ASP A 8 11.67 -4.68 -7.42
C ASP A 8 10.16 -4.97 -7.42
N ALA A 9 9.41 -4.40 -6.46
CA ALA A 9 7.96 -4.51 -6.45
C ALA A 9 7.32 -3.83 -7.67
N GLY A 10 7.80 -2.63 -8.03
CA GLY A 10 7.35 -1.90 -9.21
C GLY A 10 7.53 -2.69 -10.50
N LYS A 11 8.71 -3.32 -10.67
CA LYS A 11 8.98 -4.21 -11.82
C LYS A 11 8.12 -5.47 -11.79
N ARG A 12 8.06 -6.17 -10.65
CA ARG A 12 7.32 -7.44 -10.50
C ARG A 12 5.85 -7.31 -10.87
N PHE A 13 5.22 -6.20 -10.49
CA PHE A 13 3.80 -5.96 -10.75
C PHE A 13 3.54 -5.04 -11.96
N VAL A 14 4.58 -4.72 -12.71
CA VAL A 14 4.52 -3.90 -13.94
C VAL A 14 3.75 -2.59 -13.70
N LEU A 15 4.12 -1.88 -12.62
CA LEU A 15 3.47 -0.63 -12.26
C LEU A 15 3.86 0.48 -13.23
N PRO A 16 2.91 1.24 -13.79
CA PRO A 16 3.22 2.33 -14.72
C PRO A 16 3.96 3.48 -14.02
N ARG A 17 3.71 3.66 -12.72
CA ARG A 17 4.29 4.71 -11.86
C ARG A 17 4.80 4.10 -10.55
N PRO A 18 5.99 3.49 -10.53
CA PRO A 18 6.50 2.78 -9.35
C PRO A 18 6.88 3.71 -8.19
N ASP A 19 7.12 5.00 -8.46
CA ASP A 19 7.35 6.03 -7.46
C ASP A 19 6.17 6.26 -6.51
N ILE A 20 4.94 5.92 -6.95
CA ILE A 20 3.74 5.93 -6.09
C ILE A 20 3.91 5.05 -4.85
N LEU A 21 4.64 3.93 -4.94
CA LEU A 21 4.81 3.05 -3.79
C LEU A 21 5.53 3.75 -2.62
N ARG A 22 6.50 4.62 -2.92
CA ARG A 22 7.18 5.41 -1.88
C ARG A 22 6.26 6.46 -1.27
N ALA A 23 5.42 7.09 -2.09
CA ALA A 23 4.43 8.04 -1.60
C ALA A 23 3.34 7.37 -0.75
N LEU A 24 2.93 6.14 -1.09
CA LEU A 24 2.05 5.32 -0.26
C LEU A 24 2.71 5.01 1.09
N ALA A 25 3.94 4.49 1.10
CA ALA A 25 4.64 4.21 2.36
C ALA A 25 4.84 5.48 3.22
N GLN A 26 5.12 6.63 2.59
CA GLN A 26 5.20 7.90 3.28
C GLN A 26 3.87 8.30 3.92
N GLN A 27 2.75 8.09 3.22
CA GLN A 27 1.43 8.40 3.73
C GLN A 27 0.97 7.44 4.84
N GLU A 28 1.29 6.16 4.71
CA GLU A 28 0.81 5.11 5.63
C GLU A 28 1.58 5.10 6.95
N SER A 29 2.89 5.33 6.91
CA SER A 29 3.73 5.13 8.09
C SER A 29 4.85 6.15 8.24
N SER A 30 4.82 7.25 7.48
CA SER A 30 5.96 8.19 7.37
C SER A 30 7.25 7.50 6.93
N GLY A 31 7.14 6.40 6.17
CA GLY A 31 8.27 5.57 5.73
C GLY A 31 8.84 4.65 6.82
N ALA A 32 8.25 4.62 8.02
CA ALA A 32 8.61 3.68 9.07
C ALA A 32 7.98 2.31 8.83
N CYS A 33 8.61 1.23 9.28
CA CYS A 33 8.05 -0.12 9.19
C CYS A 33 7.68 -0.56 10.61
N ILE A 34 6.58 0.00 11.13
CA ILE A 34 6.10 -0.35 12.46
C ILE A 34 5.32 -1.66 12.38
N ALA A 35 5.39 -2.47 13.44
CA ALA A 35 4.77 -3.78 13.41
C ALA A 35 3.25 -3.71 13.27
N ARG A 36 2.61 -2.78 14.01
CA ARG A 36 1.16 -2.65 14.04
C ARG A 36 0.76 -1.22 14.36
N HIS A 37 -0.17 -0.69 13.57
CA HIS A 37 -0.83 0.59 13.81
C HIS A 37 -1.92 0.47 14.88
N PRO A 38 -2.38 1.58 15.49
CA PRO A 38 -3.54 1.57 16.37
C PRO A 38 -4.76 0.91 15.71
N VAL A 39 -5.61 0.28 16.53
CA VAL A 39 -6.81 -0.40 16.04
C VAL A 39 -7.77 0.63 15.41
N ASN A 40 -8.23 0.32 14.20
CA ASN A 40 -9.20 1.09 13.45
C ASN A 40 -10.59 0.99 14.10
N SER A 41 -11.45 1.97 13.83
CA SER A 41 -12.81 2.02 14.42
C SER A 41 -13.68 0.80 14.07
N ASN A 42 -13.35 0.06 13.02
CA ASN A 42 -14.03 -1.18 12.61
C ASN A 42 -13.38 -2.46 13.18
N GLY A 43 -12.43 -2.35 14.11
CA GLY A 43 -11.73 -3.48 14.73
C GLY A 43 -10.57 -4.06 13.92
N THR A 44 -10.36 -3.60 12.68
CA THR A 44 -9.15 -3.95 11.91
C THR A 44 -7.95 -3.13 12.37
N TYR A 45 -6.77 -3.42 11.84
CA TYR A 45 -5.55 -2.66 12.12
C TYR A 45 -4.63 -2.78 10.91
N ASP A 46 -3.72 -1.83 10.76
CA ASP A 46 -2.80 -1.79 9.63
C ASP A 46 -1.41 -2.28 10.06
N ILE A 47 -0.68 -2.90 9.13
CA ILE A 47 0.55 -3.66 9.41
C ILE A 47 1.68 -3.15 8.51
N GLY A 48 2.84 -2.88 9.11
CA GLY A 48 4.08 -2.57 8.41
C GLY A 48 4.09 -1.21 7.68
N CYS A 49 4.99 -1.11 6.70
CA CYS A 49 5.35 0.14 6.04
C CYS A 49 4.30 0.65 5.04
N MET A 50 3.49 -0.25 4.49
CA MET A 50 2.48 0.05 3.47
C MET A 50 1.06 0.05 4.04
N GLY A 51 0.91 0.01 5.37
CA GLY A 51 -0.39 0.05 6.03
C GLY A 51 -1.31 -1.10 5.59
N ILE A 52 -0.79 -2.32 5.54
CA ILE A 52 -1.59 -3.46 5.06
C ILE A 52 -2.68 -3.77 6.08
N ASN A 53 -3.93 -3.49 5.74
CA ASN A 53 -5.05 -3.75 6.62
C ASN A 53 -5.20 -5.25 6.92
N SER A 54 -5.42 -5.61 8.19
CA SER A 54 -5.52 -6.99 8.67
C SER A 54 -6.66 -7.79 8.02
N SER A 55 -7.66 -7.13 7.41
CA SER A 55 -8.67 -7.79 6.59
C SER A 55 -8.11 -8.52 5.36
N TRP A 56 -6.88 -8.20 4.92
CA TRP A 56 -6.20 -8.91 3.84
C TRP A 56 -5.62 -10.26 4.27
N LEU A 57 -5.36 -10.47 5.57
CA LEU A 57 -4.66 -11.66 6.08
C LEU A 57 -5.29 -12.98 5.62
N PRO A 58 -6.62 -13.20 5.67
CA PRO A 58 -7.22 -14.44 5.18
C PRO A 58 -6.99 -14.67 3.68
N THR A 59 -6.98 -13.61 2.87
CA THR A 59 -6.72 -13.70 1.44
C THR A 59 -5.25 -14.00 1.16
N LEU A 60 -4.34 -13.30 1.85
CA LEU A 60 -2.90 -13.45 1.71
C LEU A 60 -2.43 -14.86 2.12
N HIS A 61 -2.94 -15.36 3.24
CA HIS A 61 -2.64 -16.70 3.71
C HIS A 61 -3.12 -17.75 2.71
N ARG A 62 -4.37 -17.64 2.24
CA ARG A 62 -4.93 -18.61 1.27
C ARG A 62 -4.22 -18.59 -0.09
N GLN A 63 -3.79 -17.43 -0.57
CA GLN A 63 -3.20 -17.31 -1.92
C GLN A 63 -1.69 -17.55 -1.94
N PHE A 64 -0.98 -17.17 -0.87
CA PHE A 64 0.48 -17.09 -0.87
C PHE A 64 1.13 -17.71 0.38
N GLY A 65 0.35 -18.17 1.35
CA GLY A 65 0.87 -18.62 2.64
C GLY A 65 1.37 -17.48 3.54
N ILE A 66 1.19 -16.22 3.14
CA ILE A 66 1.66 -15.03 3.87
C ILE A 66 0.84 -14.84 5.15
N THR A 67 1.53 -14.71 6.27
CA THR A 67 1.00 -14.48 7.61
C THR A 67 1.22 -13.02 8.04
N GLU A 68 0.64 -12.64 9.19
CA GLU A 68 0.91 -11.31 9.79
C GLU A 68 2.39 -11.12 10.11
N GLN A 69 3.09 -12.18 10.55
CA GLN A 69 4.52 -12.12 10.85
C GLN A 69 5.36 -11.80 9.62
N ASP A 70 4.99 -12.32 8.45
CA ASP A 70 5.70 -12.04 7.20
C ASP A 70 5.55 -10.57 6.78
N LEU A 71 4.41 -9.94 7.11
CA LEU A 71 4.18 -8.53 6.84
C LEU A 71 5.00 -7.59 7.72
N LEU A 72 5.70 -8.11 8.74
CA LEU A 72 6.68 -7.34 9.52
C LEU A 72 8.00 -7.17 8.77
N GLU A 73 8.27 -8.02 7.77
CA GLU A 73 9.43 -7.86 6.89
C GLU A 73 9.15 -6.74 5.87
N PRO A 74 9.96 -5.66 5.85
CA PRO A 74 9.71 -4.48 5.02
C PRO A 74 9.49 -4.74 3.52
N CYS A 75 10.35 -5.54 2.88
CA CYS A 75 10.22 -5.81 1.45
C CYS A 75 8.95 -6.61 1.13
N THR A 76 8.60 -7.61 1.95
CA THR A 76 7.39 -8.42 1.84
C THR A 76 6.16 -7.53 1.97
N ASN A 77 6.16 -6.63 2.96
CA ASN A 77 5.10 -5.64 3.13
C ASN A 77 4.96 -4.72 1.90
N VAL A 78 6.07 -4.25 1.33
CA VAL A 78 6.09 -3.47 0.07
C VAL A 78 5.54 -4.27 -1.11
N HIS A 79 5.94 -5.54 -1.26
CA HIS A 79 5.43 -6.40 -2.32
C HIS A 79 3.93 -6.67 -2.19
N VAL A 80 3.42 -6.87 -0.96
CA VAL A 80 1.99 -7.04 -0.72
C VAL A 80 1.23 -5.74 -1.01
N GLY A 81 1.75 -4.58 -0.60
CA GLY A 81 1.18 -3.29 -0.93
C GLY A 81 1.14 -3.06 -2.45
N ALA A 82 2.23 -3.36 -3.16
CA ALA A 82 2.28 -3.26 -4.61
C ALA A 82 1.31 -4.24 -5.30
N TRP A 83 1.12 -5.45 -4.77
CA TRP A 83 0.13 -6.41 -5.27
C TRP A 83 -1.31 -5.89 -5.11
N ILE A 84 -1.65 -5.29 -3.96
CA ILE A 84 -2.94 -4.64 -3.72
C ILE A 84 -3.13 -3.46 -4.70
N PHE A 85 -2.10 -2.62 -4.83
CA PHE A 85 -2.16 -1.47 -5.74
C PHE A 85 -2.33 -1.90 -7.21
N ALA A 86 -1.63 -2.96 -7.64
CA ALA A 86 -1.80 -3.53 -8.97
C ALA A 86 -3.23 -4.06 -9.21
N LYS A 87 -3.90 -4.60 -8.19
CA LYS A 87 -5.33 -4.97 -8.29
C LYS A 87 -6.21 -3.76 -8.54
N ASN A 88 -5.92 -2.63 -7.87
CA ASN A 88 -6.66 -1.40 -8.07
C ASN A 88 -6.43 -0.81 -9.48
N LEU A 89 -5.18 -0.84 -9.97
CA LEU A 89 -4.85 -0.44 -11.34
C LEU A 89 -5.60 -1.29 -12.37
N ARG A 90 -5.68 -2.61 -12.17
CA ARG A 90 -6.47 -3.48 -13.06
C ARG A 90 -7.96 -3.15 -13.05
N ARG A 91 -8.48 -2.68 -11.92
CA ARG A 91 -9.90 -2.36 -11.77
C ARG A 91 -10.28 -0.97 -12.29
N PHE A 92 -9.43 0.03 -12.08
CA PHE A 92 -9.75 1.45 -12.33
C PHE A 92 -8.84 2.11 -13.38
N GLY A 93 -7.92 1.36 -13.99
CA GLY A 93 -6.88 1.89 -14.87
C GLY A 93 -5.79 2.66 -14.11
N ASP A 94 -4.83 3.23 -14.84
CA ASP A 94 -3.82 4.13 -14.26
C ASP A 94 -4.43 5.51 -13.98
N THR A 95 -5.29 5.56 -12.98
CA THR A 95 -6.06 6.76 -12.58
C THR A 95 -5.82 7.09 -11.11
N TRP A 96 -6.14 8.32 -10.71
CA TRP A 96 -6.15 8.70 -9.29
C TRP A 96 -7.20 7.93 -8.48
N GLN A 97 -8.21 7.37 -9.13
CA GLN A 97 -9.16 6.48 -8.49
C GLN A 97 -8.52 5.16 -8.05
N ALA A 98 -7.60 4.60 -8.85
CA ALA A 98 -6.82 3.42 -8.46
C ALA A 98 -5.92 3.71 -7.24
N VAL A 99 -5.30 4.89 -7.20
CA VAL A 99 -4.47 5.34 -6.06
C VAL A 99 -5.33 5.48 -4.80
N GLY A 100 -6.46 6.19 -4.90
CA GLY A 100 -7.39 6.38 -3.80
C GLY A 100 -7.98 5.06 -3.28
N ALA A 101 -8.23 4.10 -4.17
CA ALA A 101 -8.77 2.79 -3.83
C ALA A 101 -7.83 1.94 -2.97
N TYR A 102 -6.58 2.35 -2.78
CA TYR A 102 -5.65 1.68 -1.87
C TYR A 102 -6.14 1.73 -0.42
N ASN A 103 -6.72 2.86 0.00
CA ASN A 103 -7.17 3.07 1.38
C ASN A 103 -8.70 3.11 1.53
N ALA A 104 -9.44 3.47 0.47
CA ALA A 104 -10.87 3.78 0.59
C ALA A 104 -11.78 3.06 -0.42
N ALA A 105 -12.96 2.65 0.05
CA ALA A 105 -14.02 2.10 -0.79
C ALA A 105 -14.92 3.19 -1.42
N SER A 106 -15.24 4.26 -0.69
CA SER A 106 -16.10 5.34 -1.20
C SER A 106 -15.32 6.30 -2.10
N GLU A 107 -15.96 6.75 -3.17
CA GLU A 107 -15.31 7.59 -4.18
C GLU A 107 -14.77 8.92 -3.62
N SER A 108 -15.54 9.60 -2.77
CA SER A 108 -15.10 10.84 -2.11
C SER A 108 -13.81 10.64 -1.32
N LYS A 109 -13.77 9.61 -0.46
CA LYS A 109 -12.59 9.27 0.35
C LYS A 109 -11.40 8.81 -0.50
N ARG A 110 -11.65 8.14 -1.63
CA ARG A 110 -10.58 7.80 -2.59
C ARG A 110 -9.93 9.07 -3.12
N MET A 111 -10.71 10.08 -3.50
CA MET A 111 -10.15 11.34 -4.00
C MET A 111 -9.37 12.09 -2.92
N GLU A 112 -9.89 12.14 -1.69
CA GLU A 112 -9.16 12.71 -0.56
C GLU A 112 -7.81 12.01 -0.33
N TYR A 113 -7.79 10.68 -0.34
CA TYR A 113 -6.56 9.91 -0.19
C TYR A 113 -5.60 10.12 -1.37
N ALA A 114 -6.12 10.09 -2.61
CA ALA A 114 -5.33 10.34 -3.82
C ALA A 114 -4.64 11.70 -3.78
N TRP A 115 -5.32 12.74 -3.28
CA TRP A 115 -4.72 14.07 -3.08
C TRP A 115 -3.57 14.08 -2.07
N LYS A 116 -3.65 13.27 -1.00
CA LYS A 116 -2.53 13.13 -0.06
C LYS A 116 -1.32 12.50 -0.75
N ILE A 117 -1.52 11.46 -1.55
CA ILE A 117 -0.45 10.81 -2.31
C ILE A 117 0.15 11.77 -3.35
N TYR A 118 -0.68 12.54 -4.04
CA TYR A 118 -0.22 13.57 -4.97
C TYR A 118 0.71 14.58 -4.26
N ARG A 119 0.36 15.03 -3.05
CA ARG A 119 1.21 15.97 -2.28
C ARG A 119 2.57 15.35 -1.95
N HIS A 120 2.62 14.09 -1.52
CA HIS A 120 3.89 13.40 -1.24
C HIS A 120 4.79 13.29 -2.49
N LEU A 121 4.21 13.02 -3.66
CA LEU A 121 4.96 12.95 -4.92
C LEU A 121 5.57 14.29 -5.33
N ASN A 122 4.90 15.40 -5.01
CA ASN A 122 5.35 16.75 -5.38
C ASN A 122 6.22 17.41 -4.31
N ALA A 123 6.12 17.00 -3.04
CA ALA A 123 7.00 17.47 -1.97
C ALA A 123 8.40 16.84 -2.03
N ALA A 124 8.54 15.70 -2.72
CA ALA A 124 9.82 15.01 -2.91
C ALA A 124 10.60 15.47 -4.16
N ARG A 125 10.21 16.61 -4.76
CA ARG A 125 10.85 17.23 -5.93
C ARG A 125 11.58 18.51 -5.53
#